data_AF-A0A090WWG9-F1
#
_entry.id   AF-A0A090WWG9-F1
#
_cell.length_a   1.000
_cell.length_b   1.000
_cell.length_c   1.000
_cell.angle_alpha   90.00
_cell.angle_beta   90.00
_cell.angle_gamma   90.00
#
_symmetry.space_group_name_H-M   'P 1'
#
loop_
_entity.id
_entity.type
_entity.pdbx_description
1 polymer ?
#
loop_
_entity_poly.entity_id
_entity_poly.type
_entity_poly.pdbx_seq_one_letter_code
_entity_poly.pdbx_strand_id
1 'polypeptide(L)'
;MEKLWGRNVIVKSDTDFLASVADVKAMVEEANPHIMAVGIGTSHGFTPRTPKIHFDRLAEIYAAVSVPLVLHGGTGIPDEDIQRSITMGVAKLNVGTIVHTTYMRELYNEIGKDIAGAYPPYLMKNVIPKIKDVVLSRLLAVNYKNE
;
A
#
# COMPACT_ATOMS: atom_id res chain seq x y z
N MET A 1 -7.45 -20.38 -12.66
CA MET A 1 -7.53 -18.99 -13.15
C MET A 1 -6.39 -18.21 -12.54
N GLU A 2 -5.55 -17.68 -13.42
CA GLU A 2 -4.30 -16.97 -13.12
C GLU A 2 -4.55 -15.60 -12.47
N LYS A 3 -3.87 -15.43 -11.33
CA LYS A 3 -3.39 -14.24 -10.59
C LYS A 3 -3.83 -12.83 -10.90
N LEU A 4 -3.98 -12.09 -9.78
CA LEU A 4 -3.69 -10.66 -9.71
C LEU A 4 -2.94 -10.31 -8.41
N TRP A 5 -1.62 -10.52 -8.43
CA TRP A 5 -0.63 -9.85 -7.57
C TRP A 5 0.30 -9.09 -8.52
N GLY A 6 -0.08 -7.88 -8.95
CA GLY A 6 0.59 -7.19 -10.07
C GLY A 6 0.36 -7.86 -11.44
N ARG A 7 0.73 -7.19 -12.54
CA ARG A 7 0.49 -7.68 -13.91
C ARG A 7 1.38 -8.91 -14.20
N ASN A 8 0.79 -10.04 -14.59
CA ASN A 8 1.42 -11.24 -15.15
C ASN A 8 2.36 -12.10 -14.27
N VAL A 9 2.18 -12.13 -12.95
CA VAL A 9 2.96 -13.07 -12.11
C VAL A 9 2.29 -14.47 -12.20
N ILE A 10 3.00 -15.61 -12.06
CA ILE A 10 2.47 -17.01 -11.89
C ILE A 10 2.81 -17.53 -10.46
N VAL A 11 1.85 -18.04 -9.67
CA VAL A 11 2.00 -18.39 -8.22
C VAL A 11 1.91 -19.89 -8.18
N LYS A 12 2.91 -20.56 -7.61
CA LYS A 12 2.91 -22.02 -7.49
C LYS A 12 2.30 -22.51 -6.17
N SER A 13 2.25 -21.67 -5.13
CA SER A 13 1.59 -21.95 -3.85
C SER A 13 1.15 -20.67 -3.11
N ASP A 14 0.29 -20.79 -2.10
CA ASP A 14 -0.22 -19.66 -1.30
C ASP A 14 0.85 -18.81 -0.58
N THR A 15 2.13 -19.22 -0.60
CA THR A 15 3.26 -18.47 -0.01
C THR A 15 4.43 -18.25 -0.97
N ASP A 16 4.38 -18.80 -2.19
CA ASP A 16 5.48 -18.78 -3.18
C ASP A 16 5.87 -17.36 -3.64
N PHE A 17 5.03 -16.37 -3.35
CA PHE A 17 5.25 -14.97 -3.70
C PHE A 17 5.73 -14.11 -2.52
N LEU A 18 5.91 -14.70 -1.33
CA LEU A 18 6.42 -14.01 -0.16
C LEU A 18 7.95 -13.93 -0.22
N ALA A 19 8.51 -12.81 0.25
CA ALA A 19 9.95 -12.60 0.30
C ALA A 19 10.63 -13.67 1.17
N SER A 20 11.72 -14.26 0.68
CA SER A 20 12.59 -15.16 1.42
C SER A 20 13.35 -14.38 2.49
N VAL A 21 13.34 -14.87 3.73
CA VAL A 21 14.09 -14.24 4.85
C VAL A 21 15.59 -14.25 4.56
N ALA A 22 16.10 -15.37 4.02
CA ALA A 22 17.51 -15.51 3.67
C ALA A 22 17.92 -14.53 2.58
N ASP A 23 17.10 -14.37 1.53
CA ASP A 23 17.40 -13.49 0.41
C ASP A 23 17.35 -12.03 0.84
N VAL A 24 16.36 -11.65 1.66
CA VAL A 24 16.25 -10.29 2.21
C VAL A 24 17.46 -9.97 3.08
N LYS A 25 17.89 -10.91 3.93
CA LYS A 25 19.09 -10.74 4.76
C LYS A 25 20.34 -10.57 3.89
N ALA A 26 20.56 -11.44 2.91
CA ALA A 26 21.69 -11.34 1.99
C ALA A 26 21.69 -9.99 1.24
N MET A 27 20.54 -9.54 0.73
CA MET A 27 20.44 -8.22 0.09
C MET A 27 20.79 -7.07 1.03
N VAL A 28 20.40 -7.14 2.31
CA VAL A 28 20.75 -6.10 3.29
C VAL A 28 22.25 -6.11 3.58
N GLU A 29 22.86 -7.29 3.75
CA GLU A 29 24.29 -7.44 4.03
C GLU A 29 25.17 -7.02 2.84
N GLU A 30 24.76 -7.36 1.61
CA GLU A 30 25.55 -7.11 0.40
C GLU A 30 25.35 -5.70 -0.15
N ALA A 31 24.12 -5.19 -0.17
CA ALA A 31 23.79 -3.91 -0.79
C ALA A 31 23.69 -2.74 0.20
N ASN A 32 23.64 -3.03 1.51
CA ASN A 32 23.53 -2.05 2.60
C ASN A 32 22.51 -0.92 2.33
N PRO A 33 21.24 -1.25 2.03
CA PRO A 33 20.22 -0.24 1.77
C PRO A 33 19.79 0.46 3.06
N HIS A 34 19.37 1.72 2.95
CA HIS A 34 18.83 2.46 4.10
C HIS A 34 17.44 1.97 4.55
N ILE A 35 16.68 1.33 3.66
CA ILE A 35 15.33 0.82 3.90
C ILE A 35 15.03 -0.32 2.92
N MET A 36 14.24 -1.32 3.32
CA MET A 36 13.98 -2.51 2.50
C MET A 36 12.49 -2.74 2.25
N ALA A 37 12.09 -2.88 0.99
CA ALA A 37 10.73 -3.27 0.62
C ALA A 37 10.60 -4.80 0.55
N VAL A 38 9.54 -5.35 1.14
CA VAL A 38 9.35 -6.81 1.21
C VAL A 38 7.96 -7.24 0.76
N GLY A 39 7.91 -8.31 -0.03
CA GLY A 39 6.67 -8.93 -0.47
C GLY A 39 6.08 -9.80 0.65
N ILE A 40 5.04 -9.32 1.32
CA ILE A 40 4.46 -10.00 2.50
C ILE A 40 2.95 -10.26 2.38
N GLY A 41 2.41 -10.36 1.16
CA GLY A 41 0.96 -10.51 1.01
C GLY A 41 0.19 -9.25 0.62
N THR A 42 0.87 -8.20 0.16
CA THR A 42 0.18 -7.00 -0.37
C THR A 42 0.26 -6.92 -1.90
N SER A 43 -0.83 -6.45 -2.50
CA SER A 43 -1.02 -6.35 -3.95
C SER A 43 -1.14 -4.89 -4.35
N HIS A 44 -0.74 -4.59 -5.58
CA HIS A 44 -1.00 -3.28 -6.18
C HIS A 44 -2.36 -3.28 -6.88
N GLY A 45 -3.16 -2.23 -6.64
CA GLY A 45 -4.50 -2.09 -7.24
C GLY A 45 -5.63 -2.43 -6.29
N PHE A 46 -6.87 -2.38 -6.79
CA PHE A 46 -8.00 -3.01 -6.12
C PHE A 46 -8.01 -4.48 -6.50
N THR A 47 -7.81 -5.35 -5.52
CA THR A 47 -8.06 -6.78 -5.68
C THR A 47 -9.46 -7.12 -5.20
N PRO A 48 -10.15 -8.12 -5.79
CA PRO A 48 -11.46 -8.57 -5.31
C PRO A 48 -11.43 -9.12 -3.88
N ARG A 49 -10.23 -9.38 -3.35
CA ARG A 49 -9.98 -9.86 -1.99
C ARG A 49 -9.25 -8.78 -1.20
N THR A 50 -9.58 -8.66 0.08
CA THR A 50 -8.81 -7.86 1.04
C THR A 50 -7.35 -8.35 1.01
N PRO A 51 -6.36 -7.45 0.82
CA PRO A 51 -4.95 -7.81 0.98
C PRO A 51 -4.72 -8.42 2.35
N LYS A 52 -3.96 -9.52 2.41
CA LYS A 52 -3.68 -10.24 3.66
C LYS A 52 -2.21 -10.13 3.97
N ILE A 53 -1.85 -9.41 5.02
CA ILE A 53 -0.47 -9.36 5.49
C ILE A 53 -0.11 -10.68 6.17
N HIS A 54 0.99 -11.30 5.74
CA HIS A 54 1.57 -12.47 6.39
C HIS A 54 2.49 -12.02 7.52
N PHE A 55 1.89 -11.73 8.69
CA PHE A 55 2.61 -11.18 9.84
C PHE A 55 3.73 -12.08 10.38
N ASP A 56 3.59 -13.39 10.32
CA ASP A 56 4.65 -14.32 10.73
C ASP A 56 5.91 -14.11 9.88
N ARG A 57 5.75 -14.01 8.55
CA ARG A 57 6.84 -13.72 7.63
C ARG A 57 7.41 -12.32 7.84
N LEU A 58 6.57 -11.32 8.10
CA LEU A 58 7.04 -9.97 8.41
C LEU A 58 7.91 -9.96 9.68
N ALA A 59 7.50 -10.68 10.73
CA ALA A 59 8.25 -10.80 11.97
C ALA A 59 9.58 -11.54 11.78
N GLU A 60 9.59 -12.64 11.01
CA GLU A 60 10.82 -13.35 10.64
C GLU A 60 11.82 -12.43 9.92
N ILE A 61 11.35 -11.65 8.95
CA ILE A 61 12.18 -10.69 8.22
C ILE A 61 12.69 -9.60 9.16
N TYR A 62 11.81 -9.01 9.97
CA TYR A 62 12.17 -7.94 10.90
C TYR A 62 13.23 -8.39 11.92
N ALA A 63 13.17 -9.64 12.38
CA ALA A 63 14.19 -10.21 13.26
C ALA A 63 15.53 -10.47 12.54
N ALA A 64 15.52 -10.64 11.22
CA ALA A 64 16.70 -10.99 10.42
C ALA A 64 17.49 -9.78 9.91
N VAL A 65 16.90 -8.57 9.89
CA VAL A 65 17.53 -7.36 9.34
C VAL A 65 17.45 -6.18 10.28
N SER A 66 18.44 -5.29 10.23
CA SER A 66 18.51 -4.09 11.08
C SER A 66 17.92 -2.82 10.43
N VAL A 67 17.52 -2.90 9.16
CA VAL A 67 17.00 -1.76 8.39
C VAL A 67 15.49 -1.66 8.50
N PRO A 68 14.89 -0.46 8.46
CA PRO A 68 13.44 -0.31 8.45
C PRO A 68 12.82 -0.94 7.20
N LEU A 69 11.54 -1.35 7.31
CA LEU A 69 10.82 -2.05 6.25
C LEU A 69 9.81 -1.14 5.53
N VAL A 70 9.56 -1.44 4.24
CA VAL A 70 8.56 -0.77 3.40
C VAL A 70 7.41 -1.72 3.10
N LEU A 71 6.19 -1.25 3.37
CA LEU A 71 4.95 -1.91 2.98
C LEU A 71 4.43 -1.31 1.65
N HIS A 72 4.51 -2.10 0.59
CA HIS A 72 3.87 -1.76 -0.68
C HIS A 72 2.38 -2.10 -0.66
N GLY A 73 1.61 -1.55 -1.61
CA GLY A 73 0.20 -1.96 -1.79
C GLY A 73 -0.75 -1.54 -0.68
N GLY A 74 -0.59 -0.36 -0.08
CA GLY A 74 -1.39 0.11 1.05
C GLY A 74 -2.87 0.44 0.75
N THR A 75 -3.37 0.18 -0.46
CA THR A 75 -4.80 0.39 -0.78
C THR A 75 -5.61 -0.80 -0.32
N GLY A 76 -6.62 -0.56 0.53
CA GLY A 76 -7.52 -1.61 1.02
C GLY A 76 -6.99 -2.42 2.20
N ILE A 77 -5.83 -2.07 2.75
CA ILE A 77 -5.32 -2.65 4.01
C ILE A 77 -6.08 -2.01 5.18
N PRO A 78 -6.65 -2.81 6.11
CA PRO A 78 -7.26 -2.31 7.34
C PRO A 78 -6.28 -1.49 8.18
N ASP A 79 -6.80 -0.52 8.94
CA ASP A 79 -5.96 0.37 9.76
C ASP A 79 -5.22 -0.41 10.86
N GLU A 80 -5.90 -1.39 11.47
CA GLU A 80 -5.30 -2.30 12.46
C GLU A 80 -4.10 -3.09 11.90
N ASP A 81 -4.17 -3.50 10.64
CA ASP A 81 -3.10 -4.23 9.97
C ASP A 81 -1.91 -3.32 9.65
N ILE A 82 -2.18 -2.07 9.25
CA ILE A 82 -1.15 -1.03 9.09
C ILE A 82 -0.44 -0.81 10.44
N GLN A 83 -1.20 -0.58 11.50
CA GLN A 83 -0.67 -0.32 12.84
C GLN A 83 0.14 -1.50 13.37
N ARG A 84 -0.36 -2.72 13.20
CA ARG A 84 0.38 -3.93 13.57
C ARG A 84 1.70 -4.03 12.79
N SER A 85 1.70 -3.74 11.48
CA SER A 85 2.92 -3.78 10.68
C SER A 85 3.99 -2.78 11.15
N ILE A 86 3.58 -1.62 11.67
CA ILE A 86 4.49 -0.61 12.24
C ILE A 86 5.22 -1.17 13.45
N THR A 87 4.54 -1.92 14.32
CA THR A 87 5.18 -2.59 15.47
C THR A 87 6.21 -3.65 15.06
N MET A 88 6.22 -4.06 13.79
CA MET A 88 7.12 -5.04 13.20
C MET A 88 8.12 -4.40 12.22
N GLY A 89 8.50 -3.14 12.46
CA GLY A 89 9.59 -2.46 11.74
C GLY A 89 9.19 -1.78 10.43
N VAL A 90 7.91 -1.80 10.04
CA VAL A 90 7.46 -1.01 8.88
C VAL A 90 7.54 0.48 9.22
N ALA A 91 8.37 1.21 8.47
CA ALA A 91 8.55 2.66 8.62
C ALA A 91 8.06 3.47 7.41
N LYS A 92 7.69 2.79 6.32
CA LYS A 92 7.20 3.43 5.09
C LYS A 92 6.04 2.64 4.48
N LEU A 93 4.93 3.32 4.20
CA LEU A 93 3.76 2.76 3.53
C LEU A 93 3.56 3.43 2.17
N ASN A 94 3.30 2.65 1.12
CA ASN A 94 2.96 3.18 -0.20
C ASN A 94 1.45 3.09 -0.44
N VAL A 95 0.78 4.23 -0.62
CA VAL A 95 -0.64 4.31 -0.99
C VAL A 95 -0.77 5.08 -2.30
N GLY A 96 -1.44 4.49 -3.30
CA GLY A 96 -1.57 5.13 -4.62
C GLY A 96 -2.92 4.88 -5.29
N THR A 97 -3.36 3.63 -5.37
CA THR A 97 -4.59 3.27 -6.10
C THR A 97 -5.82 3.99 -5.56
N ILE A 98 -6.04 4.03 -4.24
CA ILE A 98 -7.19 4.76 -3.66
C ILE A 98 -7.15 6.25 -3.95
N VAL A 99 -5.97 6.87 -3.96
CA VAL A 99 -5.80 8.31 -4.26
C VAL A 99 -6.15 8.58 -5.72
N HIS A 100 -5.58 7.80 -6.64
CA HIS A 100 -5.81 7.95 -8.07
C HIS A 100 -7.26 7.68 -8.47
N THR A 101 -7.84 6.61 -7.95
CA THR A 101 -9.23 6.25 -8.27
C THR A 101 -10.24 7.21 -7.66
N THR A 102 -9.97 7.75 -6.46
CA THR A 102 -10.77 8.84 -5.90
C THR A 102 -10.70 10.07 -6.81
N TYR A 103 -9.51 10.49 -7.23
CA TYR A 103 -9.37 11.59 -8.20
C TYR A 103 -10.19 11.34 -9.47
N MET A 104 -10.03 10.18 -10.11
CA MET A 104 -10.71 9.86 -11.37
C MET A 104 -12.23 9.81 -11.20
N ARG A 105 -12.73 9.21 -10.11
CA ARG A 105 -14.17 9.10 -9.83
C ARG A 105 -14.79 10.47 -9.55
N GLU A 106 -14.19 11.26 -8.67
CA GLU A 106 -14.75 12.56 -8.31
C GLU A 106 -14.66 13.54 -9.48
N LEU A 107 -13.57 13.52 -10.25
CA LEU A 107 -13.47 14.33 -11.47
C LEU A 107 -14.56 13.95 -12.49
N TYR A 108 -14.79 12.64 -12.71
CA TYR A 108 -15.87 12.18 -13.58
C TYR A 108 -17.24 12.67 -13.12
N ASN A 109 -17.52 12.57 -11.81
CA ASN A 109 -18.76 13.04 -11.23
C ASN A 109 -18.95 14.55 -11.38
N GLU A 110 -17.91 15.37 -11.16
CA GLU A 110 -17.99 16.82 -11.31
C GLU A 110 -18.19 17.23 -12.77
N ILE A 111 -17.49 16.60 -13.72
CA ILE A 111 -17.68 16.83 -15.17
C ILE A 111 -19.11 16.48 -15.59
N GLY A 112 -19.66 15.38 -15.05
CA GLY A 112 -21.01 14.92 -15.37
C GLY A 112 -22.14 15.88 -14.94
N LYS A 113 -21.85 16.86 -14.07
CA LYS A 113 -22.85 17.87 -13.65
C LYS A 113 -23.08 18.95 -14.71
N ASP A 114 -22.01 19.37 -15.38
CA ASP A 114 -22.05 20.35 -16.48
C ASP A 114 -20.78 20.22 -17.33
N ILE A 115 -20.92 19.55 -18.47
CA ILE A 115 -19.81 19.33 -19.41
C ILE A 115 -19.42 20.65 -20.11
N ALA A 116 -20.37 21.54 -20.38
CA ALA A 116 -20.10 22.77 -21.11
C ALA A 116 -19.33 23.78 -20.24
N GLY A 117 -19.61 23.80 -18.93
CA GLY A 117 -18.92 24.63 -17.93
C GLY A 117 -17.71 23.97 -17.26
N ALA A 118 -17.26 22.80 -17.72
CA ALA A 118 -16.21 22.01 -17.10
C ALA A 118 -14.80 22.66 -17.20
N TYR A 119 -14.54 23.68 -16.38
CA TYR A 119 -13.25 24.34 -16.26
C TYR A 119 -12.43 23.77 -15.09
N PRO A 120 -11.21 23.23 -15.32
CA PRO A 120 -10.49 22.45 -14.31
C PRO A 120 -10.30 23.13 -12.95
N PRO A 121 -9.92 24.43 -12.85
CA PRO A 121 -9.81 25.10 -11.55
C PRO A 121 -11.10 25.11 -10.72
N TYR A 122 -12.28 25.07 -11.34
CA TYR A 122 -13.55 25.02 -10.62
C TYR A 122 -13.89 23.60 -10.18
N LEU A 123 -13.68 22.61 -11.05
CA LEU A 123 -13.87 21.19 -10.71
C LEU A 123 -12.94 20.79 -9.54
N MET A 124 -11.69 21.24 -9.58
CA MET A 124 -10.70 20.89 -8.56
C MET A 124 -11.02 21.45 -7.17
N LYS A 125 -11.84 22.50 -7.05
CA LYS A 125 -12.35 22.97 -5.74
C LYS A 125 -13.17 21.89 -5.03
N ASN A 126 -13.87 21.04 -5.80
CA ASN A 126 -14.70 19.95 -5.27
C ASN A 126 -13.93 18.62 -5.18
N VAL A 127 -13.01 18.37 -6.11
CA VAL A 127 -12.24 17.10 -6.17
C VAL A 127 -11.12 17.04 -5.13
N ILE A 128 -10.36 18.13 -4.93
CA ILE A 128 -9.20 18.14 -4.00
C ILE A 128 -9.59 17.76 -2.56
N PRO A 129 -10.69 18.29 -1.97
CA PRO A 129 -11.12 17.90 -0.63
C PRO A 129 -11.31 16.38 -0.48
N LYS A 130 -11.89 15.70 -1.47
CA LYS A 130 -12.10 14.24 -1.42
C LYS A 130 -10.80 13.45 -1.43
N ILE A 131 -9.80 13.94 -2.17
CA ILE A 131 -8.45 13.34 -2.15
C ILE A 131 -7.78 13.60 -0.80
N LYS A 132 -7.93 14.81 -0.24
CA LYS A 132 -7.41 15.15 1.08
C LYS A 132 -7.98 14.24 2.16
N ASP A 133 -9.28 13.95 2.13
CA ASP A 133 -9.94 13.05 3.09
C ASP A 133 -9.28 11.65 3.07
N VAL A 134 -9.01 11.11 1.87
CA VAL A 134 -8.33 9.82 1.70
C VAL A 134 -6.91 9.85 2.25
N VAL A 135 -6.15 10.89 1.93
CA VAL A 135 -4.76 11.04 2.42
C VAL A 135 -4.74 11.17 3.94
N LEU A 136 -5.63 11.99 4.51
CA LEU A 136 -5.73 12.21 5.95
C LEU A 136 -6.09 10.91 6.68
N SER A 137 -7.04 10.13 6.15
CA SER A 137 -7.36 8.80 6.70
C SER A 137 -6.13 7.89 6.78
N ARG A 138 -5.30 7.85 5.74
CA ARG A 138 -4.07 7.04 5.75
C ARG A 138 -3.00 7.60 6.69
N LEU A 139 -2.90 8.92 6.81
CA LEU A 139 -1.99 9.56 7.77
C LEU A 139 -2.39 9.25 9.22
N LEU A 140 -3.69 9.24 9.53
CA LEU A 140 -4.19 8.86 10.85
C LEU A 140 -3.88 7.40 11.18
N ALA A 141 -4.01 6.49 10.21
CA ALA A 141 -3.68 5.09 10.41
C ALA A 141 -2.19 4.86 10.76
N VAL A 142 -1.27 5.63 10.15
CA VAL A 142 0.17 5.51 10.43
C VAL A 142 0.63 6.34 11.63
N ASN A 143 -0.04 7.44 11.96
CA ASN A 143 0.26 8.28 13.13
C ASN A 143 -0.42 7.75 14.39
N TYR A 144 -0.45 6.43 14.52
CA TYR A 144 -1.00 5.74 15.66
C TYR A 144 -0.07 5.94 16.87
N LYS A 145 -0.68 6.31 18.00
CA LYS A 145 0.01 6.32 19.30
C LYS A 145 -0.29 5.00 19.97
N ASN A 146 0.74 4.21 20.26
CA ASN A 146 0.61 3.12 21.23
C ASN A 146 0.29 3.78 22.59
N GLU A 147 -0.96 3.69 23.03
CA GLU A 147 -1.30 3.91 24.44
C GLU A 147 -0.81 2.75 25.31
#